data_AF-A0A7C2E293-F1
#
_entry.id   AF-A0A7C2E293-F1
#
_cell.length_a   1.000
_cell.length_b   1.000
_cell.length_c   1.000
_cell.angle_alpha   90.00
_cell.angle_beta   90.00
_cell.angle_gamma   90.00
#
_symmetry.space_group_name_H-M   'P 1'
#
loop_
_entity.id
_entity.type
_entity.pdbx_description
1 polymer ?
#
loop_
_entity_poly.entity_id
_entity_poly.type
_entity_poly.pdbx_seq_one_letter_code
_entity_poly.pdbx_strand_id
1 'polypeptide(L)' 'KRLYALGIIPGKEIVKVSEMPLHGPVVVNVEQTQVALGFGLAKKVIVEVV' A
#
# COMPACT_ATOMS: atom_id res chain seq x y z
N LYS A 1 4.25 12.94 2.56
CA LYS A 1 3.84 13.04 3.99
C LYS A 1 2.80 12.00 4.40
N ARG A 2 1.63 11.89 3.74
CA ARG A 2 0.59 10.90 4.16
C ARG A 2 1.05 9.43 4.12
N LEU A 3 1.75 8.99 3.08
CA LEU A 3 2.29 7.62 3.00
C LEU A 3 3.32 7.29 4.09
N TYR A 4 4.21 8.25 4.39
CA TYR A 4 5.20 8.12 5.45
C TYR A 4 4.54 7.94 6.82
N ALA A 5 3.44 8.66 7.09
CA ALA A 5 2.68 8.50 8.33
C ALA A 5 1.96 7.15 8.45
N LEU A 6 1.78 6.44 7.33
CA LEU A 6 1.19 5.10 7.27
C LEU A 6 2.26 4.00 7.25
N GLY A 7 3.54 4.34 7.44
CA GLY A 7 4.66 3.39 7.39
C GLY A 7 5.06 2.95 5.97
N ILE A 8 4.44 3.51 4.92
CA ILE A 8 4.78 3.21 3.53
C ILE A 8 5.92 4.14 3.11
N ILE A 9 7.14 3.64 3.29
CA ILE A 9 8.39 4.36 3.04
C ILE A 9 9.33 3.49 2.18
N PRO A 10 10.19 4.12 1.34
CA PRO A 10 11.17 3.37 0.57
C PRO A 10 12.05 2.48 1.45
N GLY A 11 12.30 1.24 0.99
CA GLY A 11 13.10 0.25 1.71
C GLY A 11 12.33 -0.55 2.78
N LYS A 12 11.03 -0.29 3.00
CA LYS A 12 10.18 -1.16 3.82
C LYS A 12 9.48 -2.21 2.96
N GLU A 13 9.46 -3.43 3.46
CA GLU A 13 8.65 -4.50 2.89
C GLU A 13 7.18 -4.31 3.28
N ILE A 14 6.30 -4.55 2.31
CA ILE A 14 4.86 -4.54 2.49
C ILE A 14 4.27 -5.76 1.77
N VAL A 15 3.16 -6.29 2.28
CA VAL A 15 2.48 -7.43 1.66
C VAL A 15 1.17 -6.95 1.06
N LYS A 16 0.96 -7.19 -0.24
CA LYS A 16 -0.35 -6.97 -0.87
C LYS A 16 -1.33 -8.03 -0.34
N VAL A 17 -2.39 -7.57 0.31
CA VAL A 17 -3.43 -8.45 0.86
C VAL A 17 -4.53 -8.66 -0.16
N SER A 18 -5.05 -7.57 -0.74
CA SER A 18 -6.14 -7.64 -1.71
C SER A 18 -6.24 -6.38 -2.56
N GLU A 19 -6.99 -6.49 -3.66
CA GLU A 19 -7.47 -5.37 -4.43
C GLU A 19 -8.98 -5.51 -4.64
N MET A 20 -9.68 -4.38 -4.63
CA MET A 20 -11.14 -4.36 -4.82
C MET A 20 -11.51 -4.01 -6.26
N PRO A 21 -12.63 -4.52 -6.80
CA PRO A 21 -13.14 -4.16 -8.12
C PRO A 21 -13.36 -2.64 -8.31
N LEU A 22 -13.53 -2.20 -9.56
CA LEU A 22 -13.83 -0.80 -9.93
C LEU A 22 -12.80 0.23 -9.42
N HIS A 23 -11.51 -0.07 -9.54
CA HIS A 23 -10.44 0.79 -9.03
C HIS A 23 -10.56 1.06 -7.52
N GLY A 24 -11.08 0.07 -6.77
CA GLY A 24 -11.17 0.14 -5.33
C GLY A 24 -9.80 0.21 -4.66
N PRO A 25 -9.76 0.36 -3.33
CA PRO A 25 -8.51 0.47 -2.63
C PRO A 25 -7.68 -0.82 -2.75
N VAL A 26 -6.37 -0.66 -2.76
CA VAL A 26 -5.40 -1.74 -2.59
C VAL A 26 -5.11 -1.85 -1.11
N VAL A 27 -5.35 -3.03 -0.52
CA VAL A 27 -5.05 -3.28 0.90
C VAL A 27 -3.66 -3.88 1.00
N VAL A 28 -2.82 -3.28 1.84
CA VAL A 28 -1.47 -3.76 2.14
C VAL A 28 -1.29 -3.93 3.65
N ASN A 29 -0.53 -4.94 4.04
CA ASN A 29 0.04 -5.02 5.38
C ASN A 29 1.31 -4.20 5.41
N VAL A 30 1.36 -3.27 6.35
CA VAL A 30 2.54 -2.48 6.70
C VAL A 30 2.85 -2.81 8.15
N GLU A 31 3.91 -3.57 8.37
CA GLU A 31 4.27 -4.11 9.69
C GLU A 31 3.07 -4.86 10.32
N GLN A 32 2.53 -4.37 11.44
CA GLN A 32 1.41 -4.98 12.16
C GLN A 32 0.04 -4.34 11.83
N THR A 33 -0.02 -3.43 10.84
CA THR A 33 -1.25 -2.70 10.50
C THR A 33 -1.69 -2.95 9.05
N GLN A 34 -2.99 -3.08 8.84
CA GLN A 34 -3.59 -3.08 7.50
C GLN A 34 -3.94 -1.66 7.05
N VAL A 35 -3.49 -1.31 5.86
CA VAL A 35 -3.70 0.01 5.26
C VAL A 35 -4.43 -0.15 3.94
N ALA A 36 -5.60 0.47 3.81
CA ALA A 36 -6.32 0.58 2.55
C ALA A 36 -5.87 1.83 1.79
N LEU A 37 -5.23 1.65 0.64
CA LEU A 37 -4.78 2.71 -0.24
C LEU A 37 -5.76 2.89 -1.38
N GLY A 38 -6.44 4.03 -1.45
CA GLY A 38 -7.24 4.36 -2.63
C GLY A 38 -6.41 4.26 -3.91
N PHE A 39 -7.00 3.81 -5.01
CA PHE A 39 -6.30 3.48 -6.26
C PHE A 39 -5.35 4.58 -6.76
N GLY A 40 -5.78 5.85 -6.69
CA GLY A 40 -4.96 6.99 -7.10
C GLY A 40 -3.71 7.24 -6.24
N LEU A 41 -3.69 6.73 -5.00
CA LEU A 41 -2.52 6.74 -4.13
C LEU A 41 -1.68 5.48 -4.34
N ALA A 42 -2.32 4.31 -4.43
CA ALA A 42 -1.66 3.03 -4.68
C ALA A 42 -0.82 3.05 -5.96
N LYS A 43 -1.31 3.67 -7.05
CA LYS A 43 -0.57 3.80 -8.33
C LYS A 43 0.75 4.59 -8.23
N LYS A 44 0.98 5.30 -7.13
CA LYS A 44 2.20 6.10 -6.89
C LYS A 44 3.22 5.36 -6.02
N VAL A 45 2.87 4.19 -5.49
CA VAL A 45 3.74 3.35 -4.68
C VAL A 45 4.36 2.31 -5.61
N ILE A 46 5.64 2.47 -5.93
CA ILE A 46 6.39 1.54 -6.76
C ILE A 46 7.14 0.60 -5.83
N VAL A 47 7.05 -0.70 -6.11
CA VAL A 47 7.69 -1.77 -5.33
C VAL A 47 8.34 -2.77 -6.26
N GLU A 48 9.30 -3.51 -5.72
CA GLU A 48 9.84 -4.72 -6.33
C GLU A 48 9.11 -5.94 -5.75
N VAL A 49 8.83 -6.94 -6.59
CA VAL A 49 8.22 -8.19 -6.14
C VAL A 49 9.33 -9.14 -5.74
N VAL A 50 9.19 -9.72 -4.54
CA VAL A 50 10.07 -10.75 -3.99
C VAL A 50 9.43 -12.12 -4.18
#